data_AF-A0A8J4D7Z4-F1
#
_entry.id   AF-A0A8J4D7Z4-F1
#
_cell.length_a   1.000
_cell.length_b   1.000
_cell.length_c   1.000
_cell.angle_alpha   90.00
_cell.angle_beta   90.00
_cell.angle_gamma   90.00
#
_symmetry.space_group_name_H-M   'P 1'
#
loop_
_entity.id
_entity.type
_entity.pdbx_description
1 polymer ?
#
loop_
_entity_poly.entity_id
_entity_poly.type
_entity_poly.pdbx_seq_one_letter_code
_entity_poly.pdbx_strand_id
1 'polypeptide(L)'
;MAAENTFAFRGTYYHTPTYGSLDALRDVVLIVQEGKIVRIANGHEETAVQAEFGLAEVRRLKAGQYFVPGFIDTHVHAPQYLFTGTGTDVPLMEWLRKYTFPAECSFQDLEAARHRYLLLVKRFLANGTTTAMYYGSLHLQPNLVLVDSIERLGQRGVVGKVNMDRLSSDDYIENTADGLRDAEKFVTYTMGKKCSRIQPCITPRFIPTCTPELMKGLAEIAQKYGCHIQSHISECCGQVNCVREMHPEYASDAAVFEEMGLLTSRTVMAHGTLLTDDDIRHLARRGTAVSHCPLSNFMFGDAFFRVNHALSLGLKVGLGTDVAGGISPSMLSAQRMAVVNSRCIRAHKLAVSGGTTVTPEMEKDVITFKEALWLATVGGAQALDMADIVGTFEVGKEFDALLVDTNLSGTSGPFDVFEGEDDDQRFEKFINLGDDRNLIEVYVQGVCVKRGDEFLLDGSNVTKSAEEDSDRVMSAPTPAEPETAYVDLAHRADSSDEAASLDVGAAAEDGAPAPESESEPPTKRLRY
;
A
#
# COMPACT_ATOMS: atom_id res chain seq x y z
N MET A 1 35.77 23.72 5.93
CA MET A 1 34.55 24.16 5.21
C MET A 1 33.63 22.97 5.20
N ALA A 2 32.38 23.10 5.69
CA ALA A 2 31.41 22.01 5.59
C ALA A 2 31.24 21.61 4.12
N ALA A 3 31.12 20.32 3.84
CA ALA A 3 30.70 19.88 2.50
C ALA A 3 29.34 20.52 2.17
N GLU A 4 29.10 20.88 0.91
CA GLU A 4 27.95 21.68 0.42
C GLU A 4 26.55 21.15 0.80
N ASN A 5 26.45 19.99 1.48
CA ASN A 5 25.19 19.43 1.94
C ASN A 5 25.32 18.69 3.30
N THR A 6 25.92 19.35 4.29
CA THR A 6 26.03 18.85 5.68
C THR A 6 25.12 19.67 6.61
N PHE A 7 24.23 19.02 7.35
CA PHE A 7 23.38 19.66 8.34
C PHE A 7 23.17 18.76 9.56
N ALA A 8 22.70 19.35 10.66
CA ALA A 8 22.42 18.61 11.88
C ALA A 8 21.13 19.07 12.57
N PHE A 9 20.46 18.11 13.20
CA PHE A 9 19.28 18.31 14.00
C PHE A 9 19.50 17.79 15.42
N ARG A 10 19.05 18.56 16.43
CA ARG A 10 18.99 18.10 17.82
C ARG A 10 17.56 17.94 18.29
N GLY A 11 17.22 16.76 18.78
CA GLY A 11 15.87 16.49 19.30
C GLY A 11 15.62 15.01 19.57
N THR A 12 14.36 14.61 19.44
CA THR A 12 13.90 13.22 19.62
C THR A 12 13.64 12.56 18.27
N TYR A 13 14.02 11.28 18.15
CA TYR A 13 13.79 10.46 16.96
C TYR A 13 13.14 9.15 17.40
N TYR A 14 11.95 8.86 16.88
CA TYR A 14 11.23 7.61 17.09
C TYR A 14 11.42 6.69 15.90
N HIS A 15 11.77 5.43 16.11
CA HIS A 15 11.84 4.41 15.07
C HIS A 15 11.62 3.02 15.64
N THR A 16 11.42 2.03 14.78
CA THR A 16 11.12 0.65 15.15
C THR A 16 12.18 -0.28 14.56
N PRO A 17 13.40 -0.36 15.14
CA PRO A 17 14.48 -1.15 14.55
C PRO A 17 14.18 -2.65 14.53
N THR A 18 13.33 -3.13 15.45
CA THR A 18 12.89 -4.53 15.52
C THR A 18 11.37 -4.62 15.60
N TYR A 19 10.80 -5.72 15.11
CA TYR A 19 9.35 -5.93 15.13
C TYR A 19 8.82 -5.94 16.57
N GLY A 20 7.86 -5.07 16.87
CA GLY A 20 7.29 -4.91 18.22
C GLY A 20 8.03 -3.95 19.15
N SER A 21 9.24 -3.49 18.79
CA SER A 21 9.97 -2.48 19.58
C SER A 21 9.71 -1.07 19.07
N LEU A 22 9.72 -0.10 19.99
CA LEU A 22 9.75 1.33 19.68
C LEU A 22 10.93 1.92 20.44
N ASP A 23 11.88 2.46 19.69
CA ASP A 23 13.07 3.11 20.21
C ASP A 23 12.90 4.62 20.07
N ALA A 24 13.31 5.35 21.11
CA ALA A 24 13.21 6.80 21.18
C ALA A 24 14.58 7.38 21.53
N LEU A 25 15.30 7.86 20.51
CA LEU A 25 16.60 8.50 20.67
C LEU A 25 16.37 9.94 21.14
N ARG A 26 16.42 10.15 22.46
CA ARG A 26 16.09 11.44 23.09
C ARG A 26 17.34 12.31 23.26
N ASP A 27 17.16 13.61 23.02
CA ASP A 27 18.21 14.63 23.11
C ASP A 27 19.48 14.22 22.35
N VAL A 28 19.34 13.79 21.10
CA VAL A 28 20.47 13.42 20.24
C VAL A 28 20.70 14.45 19.14
N VAL A 29 21.96 14.63 18.76
CA VAL A 29 22.39 15.38 17.58
C VAL A 29 22.64 14.38 16.45
N LEU A 30 21.79 14.41 15.43
CA LEU A 30 21.92 13.60 14.23
C LEU A 30 22.49 14.47 13.11
N ILE A 31 23.63 14.04 12.55
CA ILE A 31 24.32 14.73 11.46
C ILE A 31 24.08 13.98 10.16
N VAL A 32 23.63 14.72 9.16
CA VAL A 32 23.43 14.24 7.79
C VAL A 32 24.47 14.91 6.90
N GLN A 33 25.17 14.11 6.10
CA GLN A 33 26.13 14.57 5.10
C GLN A 33 25.86 13.84 3.80
N GLU A 34 25.69 14.58 2.70
CA GLU A 34 25.44 14.00 1.36
C GLU A 34 24.27 13.01 1.36
N GLY A 35 23.22 13.34 2.11
CA GLY A 35 22.00 12.54 2.20
C GLY A 35 22.05 11.35 3.16
N LYS A 36 23.21 11.06 3.78
CA LYS A 36 23.39 9.95 4.71
C LYS A 36 23.57 10.40 6.14
N ILE A 37 23.06 9.59 7.06
CA ILE A 37 23.30 9.73 8.50
C ILE A 37 24.75 9.32 8.76
N VAL A 38 25.60 10.28 9.12
CA VAL A 38 27.05 10.02 9.34
C VAL A 38 27.43 9.94 10.81
N ARG A 39 26.62 10.54 11.69
CA ARG A 39 26.85 10.51 13.14
C ARG A 39 25.55 10.73 13.90
N ILE A 40 25.38 9.99 14.99
CA ILE A 40 24.36 10.23 16.01
C ILE A 40 25.11 10.38 17.33
N ALA A 41 25.04 11.54 17.96
CA ALA A 41 25.73 11.86 19.21
C ALA A 41 24.74 12.32 20.29
N ASN A 42 25.11 12.24 21.55
CA ASN A 42 24.27 12.76 22.63
C ASN A 42 24.26 14.29 22.63
N GLY A 43 23.21 14.91 23.18
CA GLY A 43 23.03 16.36 23.19
C GLY A 43 24.10 17.14 23.95
N HIS A 44 24.80 16.49 24.88
CA HIS A 44 25.96 17.09 25.58
C HIS A 44 27.23 17.13 24.73
N GLU A 45 27.27 16.39 23.61
CA GLU A 45 28.38 16.36 22.66
C GLU A 45 28.20 17.40 21.53
N GLU A 46 27.12 18.21 21.54
CA GLU A 46 26.76 19.13 20.44
C GLU A 46 27.92 20.03 20.00
N THR A 47 28.61 20.69 20.93
CA THR A 47 29.74 21.56 20.59
C THR A 47 30.90 20.80 19.95
N ALA A 48 31.14 19.55 20.38
CA ALA A 48 32.19 18.72 19.83
C ALA A 48 31.87 18.29 18.40
N VAL A 49 30.65 17.78 18.15
CA VAL A 49 30.24 17.36 16.79
C VAL A 49 30.06 18.56 15.86
N GLN A 50 29.62 19.71 16.36
CA GLN A 50 29.54 20.94 15.57
C GLN A 50 30.93 21.36 15.06
N ALA A 51 31.96 21.28 15.91
CA ALA A 51 33.34 21.54 15.52
C ALA A 51 33.91 20.48 14.58
N GLU A 52 33.67 19.19 14.85
CA GLU A 52 34.11 18.06 14.03
C GLU A 52 33.64 18.16 12.57
N PHE A 53 32.37 18.48 12.36
CA PHE A 53 31.76 18.59 11.04
C PHE A 53 31.78 20.01 10.46
N GLY A 54 32.34 20.98 11.18
CA GLY A 54 32.41 22.38 10.75
C GLY A 54 31.05 23.04 10.51
N LEU A 55 30.05 22.67 11.31
CA LEU A 55 28.67 23.13 11.20
C LEU A 55 28.50 24.54 11.79
N ALA A 56 27.85 25.44 11.05
CA ALA A 56 27.57 26.79 11.53
C ALA A 56 26.54 26.80 12.68
N GLU A 57 25.54 25.90 12.61
CA GLU A 57 24.50 25.73 13.62
C GLU A 57 23.99 24.28 13.65
N VAL A 58 23.33 23.93 14.75
CA VAL A 58 22.55 22.69 14.91
C VAL A 58 21.09 23.09 15.13
N ARG A 59 20.20 22.64 14.23
CA ARG A 59 18.77 22.99 14.33
C ARG A 59 18.10 22.20 15.45
N ARG A 60 17.68 22.90 16.50
CA ARG A 60 16.98 22.30 17.65
C ARG A 60 15.49 22.16 17.37
N LEU A 61 14.93 20.98 17.61
CA LEU A 61 13.50 20.72 17.51
C LEU A 61 12.75 21.44 18.64
N LYS A 62 11.53 21.90 18.33
CA LYS A 62 10.66 22.54 19.33
C LYS A 62 9.96 21.50 20.19
N ALA A 63 9.41 21.92 21.33
CA ALA A 63 8.54 21.06 22.13
C ALA A 63 7.36 20.55 21.27
N GLY A 64 7.07 19.25 21.35
CA GLY A 64 6.07 18.58 20.51
C GLY A 64 6.56 18.16 19.12
N GLN A 65 7.82 18.45 18.77
CA GLN A 65 8.43 18.02 17.51
C GLN A 65 9.39 16.85 17.68
N TYR A 66 9.33 15.91 16.75
CA TYR A 66 10.24 14.75 16.68
C TYR A 66 10.33 14.23 15.25
N PHE A 67 11.35 13.42 14.98
CA PHE A 67 11.48 12.72 13.71
C PHE A 67 10.96 11.28 13.77
N VAL A 68 10.39 10.81 12.66
CA VAL A 68 10.03 9.41 12.38
C VAL A 68 10.61 9.03 11.02
N PRO A 69 11.05 7.79 10.74
CA PRO A 69 11.46 7.42 9.39
C PRO A 69 10.36 7.69 8.37
N GLY A 70 10.77 8.03 7.16
CA GLY A 70 9.86 8.15 6.03
C GLY A 70 9.06 6.87 5.83
N PHE A 71 7.76 7.00 5.57
CA PHE A 71 6.92 5.83 5.30
C PHE A 71 7.25 5.24 3.93
N ILE A 72 7.10 3.92 3.84
CA ILE A 72 7.37 3.11 2.66
C ILE A 72 6.08 2.40 2.27
N ASP A 73 5.52 2.80 1.13
CA ASP A 73 4.33 2.20 0.55
C ASP A 73 4.74 1.13 -0.47
N THR A 74 4.49 -0.13 -0.16
CA THR A 74 4.95 -1.26 -0.99
C THR A 74 3.99 -1.62 -2.12
N HIS A 75 2.85 -0.93 -2.27
CA HIS A 75 1.93 -1.20 -3.37
C HIS A 75 0.95 -0.05 -3.64
N VAL A 76 1.06 0.54 -4.83
CA VAL A 76 0.21 1.66 -5.28
C VAL A 76 -0.08 1.56 -6.78
N HIS A 77 -1.32 1.76 -7.22
CA HIS A 77 -1.62 1.98 -8.64
C HIS A 77 -1.66 3.48 -8.96
N ALA A 78 -0.57 3.98 -9.53
CA ALA A 78 -0.40 5.40 -9.83
C ALA A 78 -1.53 6.00 -10.70
N PRO A 79 -1.99 5.34 -11.79
CA PRO A 79 -3.04 5.93 -12.63
C PRO A 79 -4.41 5.93 -11.94
N GLN A 80 -4.63 5.04 -10.98
CA GLN A 80 -5.92 4.87 -10.32
C GLN A 80 -6.19 5.95 -9.27
N TYR A 81 -5.17 6.70 -8.85
CA TYR A 81 -5.34 7.81 -7.91
C TYR A 81 -6.43 8.80 -8.33
N LEU A 82 -6.66 8.94 -9.64
CA LEU A 82 -7.71 9.78 -10.23
C LEU A 82 -9.10 9.56 -9.62
N PHE A 83 -9.44 8.33 -9.20
CA PHE A 83 -10.78 7.98 -8.72
C PHE A 83 -10.78 7.40 -7.30
N THR A 84 -9.69 7.59 -6.55
CA THR A 84 -9.56 7.14 -5.15
C THR A 84 -10.80 7.54 -4.33
N GLY A 85 -11.42 6.56 -3.66
CA GLY A 85 -12.60 6.81 -2.81
C GLY A 85 -13.93 6.83 -3.57
N THR A 86 -13.96 6.40 -4.83
CA THR A 86 -15.19 6.27 -5.63
C THR A 86 -15.30 4.88 -6.26
N GLY A 87 -16.52 4.47 -6.63
CA GLY A 87 -16.78 3.20 -7.31
C GLY A 87 -16.63 1.96 -6.43
N THR A 88 -16.67 2.09 -5.11
CA THR A 88 -16.37 1.00 -4.16
C THR A 88 -17.57 0.10 -3.84
N ASP A 89 -18.67 0.22 -4.57
CA ASP A 89 -19.95 -0.43 -4.35
C ASP A 89 -20.20 -1.65 -5.25
N VAL A 90 -19.19 -2.07 -6.01
CA VAL A 90 -19.25 -3.23 -6.91
C VAL A 90 -18.09 -4.22 -6.66
N PRO A 91 -18.24 -5.53 -6.98
CA PRO A 91 -17.17 -6.50 -6.82
C PRO A 91 -15.92 -6.22 -7.66
N LEU A 92 -14.75 -6.75 -7.25
CA LEU A 92 -13.44 -6.45 -7.85
C LEU A 92 -13.40 -6.55 -9.38
N MET A 93 -13.93 -7.63 -9.96
CA MET A 93 -13.88 -7.84 -11.41
C MET A 93 -14.74 -6.82 -12.18
N GLU A 94 -15.88 -6.43 -11.62
CA GLU A 94 -16.72 -5.38 -12.19
C GLU A 94 -16.06 -4.00 -12.02
N TRP A 95 -15.48 -3.75 -10.84
CA TRP A 95 -14.73 -2.55 -10.53
C TRP A 95 -13.60 -2.28 -11.52
N LEU A 96 -12.81 -3.32 -11.83
CA LEU A 96 -11.70 -3.23 -12.79
C LEU A 96 -12.18 -2.73 -14.16
N ARG A 97 -13.29 -3.28 -14.64
CA ARG A 97 -13.84 -2.94 -15.96
C ARG A 97 -14.54 -1.58 -15.99
N LYS A 98 -15.33 -1.27 -14.95
CA LYS A 98 -16.15 -0.06 -14.88
C LYS A 98 -15.33 1.20 -14.59
N TYR A 99 -14.29 1.09 -13.76
CA TYR A 99 -13.52 2.25 -13.29
C TYR A 99 -12.04 2.17 -13.65
N THR A 100 -11.39 1.05 -13.37
CA THR A 100 -9.93 0.94 -13.42
C THR A 100 -9.35 1.01 -14.82
N PHE A 101 -9.78 0.14 -15.75
CA PHE A 101 -9.24 0.14 -17.12
C PHE A 101 -9.52 1.44 -17.88
N PRO A 102 -10.73 2.05 -17.79
CA PRO A 102 -10.96 3.37 -18.37
C PRO A 102 -10.03 4.45 -17.80
N ALA A 103 -9.84 4.48 -16.48
CA ALA A 103 -8.96 5.44 -15.83
C ALA A 103 -7.50 5.26 -16.27
N GLU A 104 -6.97 4.03 -16.24
CA GLU A 104 -5.60 3.74 -16.65
C GLU A 104 -5.36 4.01 -18.16
N CYS A 105 -6.35 3.75 -19.01
CA CYS A 105 -6.28 4.03 -20.45
C CYS A 105 -6.22 5.54 -20.73
N SER A 106 -6.91 6.37 -19.93
CA SER A 106 -6.92 7.83 -20.08
C SER A 106 -5.54 8.50 -19.94
N PHE A 107 -4.53 7.80 -19.40
CA PHE A 107 -3.18 8.32 -19.27
C PHE A 107 -2.39 8.38 -20.58
N GLN A 108 -2.92 7.86 -21.70
CA GLN A 108 -2.33 8.07 -23.03
C GLN A 108 -2.24 9.55 -23.42
N ASP A 109 -3.08 10.42 -22.85
CA ASP A 109 -2.85 11.85 -22.85
C ASP A 109 -1.68 12.20 -21.92
N LEU A 110 -0.50 12.41 -22.51
CA LEU A 110 0.74 12.63 -21.78
C LEU A 110 0.79 13.98 -21.04
N GLU A 111 0.01 14.97 -21.46
CA GLU A 111 -0.09 16.25 -20.77
C GLU A 111 -0.92 16.09 -19.50
N ALA A 112 -2.10 15.48 -19.62
CA ALA A 112 -2.94 15.16 -18.48
C ALA A 112 -2.26 14.19 -17.52
N ALA A 113 -1.56 13.15 -18.03
CA ALA A 113 -0.79 12.22 -17.23
C ALA A 113 0.28 12.92 -16.38
N ARG A 114 1.01 13.89 -16.96
CA ARG A 114 2.02 14.67 -16.23
C ARG A 114 1.39 15.44 -15.08
N HIS A 115 0.28 16.12 -15.31
CA HIS A 115 -0.44 16.84 -14.26
C HIS A 115 -0.90 15.89 -13.14
N ARG A 116 -1.54 14.78 -13.50
CA ARG A 116 -2.09 13.80 -12.55
C ARG A 116 -1.00 13.13 -11.71
N TYR A 117 0.13 12.74 -12.31
CA TYR A 117 1.24 12.13 -11.57
C TYR A 117 1.95 13.12 -10.65
N LEU A 118 2.05 14.41 -11.02
CA LEU A 118 2.55 15.42 -10.09
C LEU A 118 1.62 15.58 -8.87
N LEU A 119 0.29 15.55 -9.06
CA LEU A 119 -0.66 15.57 -7.95
C LEU A 119 -0.54 14.33 -7.05
N LEU A 120 -0.43 13.14 -7.65
CA LEU A 120 -0.18 11.87 -6.94
C LEU A 120 1.07 11.98 -6.06
N VAL A 121 2.23 12.25 -6.64
CA VAL A 121 3.50 12.24 -5.92
C VAL A 121 3.52 13.32 -4.82
N LYS A 122 2.96 14.51 -5.09
CA LYS A 122 2.77 15.55 -4.07
C LYS A 122 1.90 15.07 -2.92
N ARG A 123 0.76 14.42 -3.21
CA ARG A 123 -0.14 13.91 -2.16
C ARG A 123 0.54 12.85 -1.29
N PHE A 124 1.31 11.94 -1.90
CA PHE A 124 2.02 10.88 -1.21
C PHE A 124 3.14 11.44 -0.32
N LEU A 125 3.96 12.36 -0.85
CA LEU A 125 4.96 13.08 -0.07
C LEU A 125 4.32 13.86 1.09
N ALA A 126 3.18 14.55 0.86
CA ALA A 126 2.47 15.25 1.92
C ALA A 126 1.98 14.32 3.04
N ASN A 127 1.63 13.07 2.71
CA ASN A 127 1.27 12.03 3.67
C ASN A 127 2.47 11.28 4.26
N GLY A 128 3.70 11.73 3.99
CA GLY A 128 4.93 11.16 4.55
C GLY A 128 5.45 9.92 3.83
N THR A 129 4.91 9.56 2.68
CA THR A 129 5.40 8.46 1.86
C THR A 129 6.65 8.89 1.09
N THR A 130 7.81 8.62 1.66
CA THR A 130 9.14 8.93 1.08
C THR A 130 9.56 7.94 0.00
N THR A 131 9.08 6.70 0.10
CA THR A 131 9.35 5.61 -0.84
C THR A 131 8.04 4.95 -1.25
N ALA A 132 7.83 4.74 -2.54
CA ALA A 132 6.65 4.05 -3.05
C ALA A 132 6.97 3.07 -4.17
N MET A 133 6.29 1.93 -4.18
CA MET A 133 6.30 0.96 -5.26
C MET A 133 5.05 1.13 -6.13
N TYR A 134 5.23 1.65 -7.35
CA TYR A 134 4.16 2.04 -8.25
C TYR A 134 3.92 1.03 -9.36
N TYR A 135 2.68 0.60 -9.49
CA TYR A 135 2.07 0.11 -10.72
C TYR A 135 1.72 1.33 -11.57
N GLY A 136 2.28 1.44 -12.77
CA GLY A 136 1.80 2.41 -13.75
C GLY A 136 0.66 1.86 -14.61
N SER A 137 0.54 2.32 -15.86
CA SER A 137 -0.43 1.77 -16.81
C SER A 137 0.21 0.77 -17.78
N LEU A 138 -0.58 0.17 -18.65
CA LEU A 138 -0.14 -0.69 -19.75
C LEU A 138 0.77 0.07 -20.73
N HIS A 139 0.52 1.35 -20.96
CA HIS A 139 1.18 2.12 -22.02
C HIS A 139 2.60 2.54 -21.63
N LEU A 140 3.58 2.38 -22.52
CA LEU A 140 4.98 2.75 -22.23
C LEU A 140 5.16 4.23 -21.87
N GLN A 141 4.64 5.14 -22.69
CA GLN A 141 4.93 6.58 -22.55
C GLN A 141 4.48 7.18 -21.21
N PRO A 142 3.26 6.89 -20.69
CA PRO A 142 2.85 7.39 -19.37
C PRO A 142 3.74 6.90 -18.22
N ASN A 143 4.31 5.70 -18.32
CA ASN A 143 5.24 5.20 -17.30
C ASN A 143 6.55 5.99 -17.27
N LEU A 144 7.03 6.47 -18.42
CA LEU A 144 8.18 7.37 -18.47
C LEU A 144 7.87 8.71 -17.79
N VAL A 145 6.66 9.24 -18.03
CA VAL A 145 6.16 10.47 -17.37
C VAL A 145 6.04 10.31 -15.86
N LEU A 146 5.65 9.13 -15.37
CA LEU A 146 5.63 8.83 -13.94
C LEU A 146 7.04 8.87 -13.33
N VAL A 147 8.02 8.22 -13.97
CA VAL A 147 9.43 8.26 -13.55
C VAL A 147 9.95 9.70 -13.52
N ASP A 148 9.69 10.49 -14.56
CA ASP A 148 10.06 11.92 -14.62
C ASP A 148 9.42 12.74 -13.49
N SER A 149 8.14 12.48 -13.17
CA SER A 149 7.40 13.17 -12.11
C SER A 149 7.99 12.86 -10.72
N ILE A 150 8.31 11.59 -10.46
CA ILE A 150 8.96 11.13 -9.21
C ILE A 150 10.35 11.76 -9.07
N GLU A 151 11.14 11.76 -10.15
CA GLU A 151 12.48 12.36 -10.14
C GLU A 151 12.42 13.84 -9.81
N ARG A 152 11.51 14.58 -10.48
CA ARG A 152 11.29 16.02 -10.30
C ARG A 152 10.93 16.39 -8.87
N LEU A 153 10.08 15.61 -8.21
CA LEU A 153 9.62 15.90 -6.85
C LEU A 153 10.51 15.30 -5.76
N GLY A 154 11.54 14.53 -6.13
CA GLY A 154 12.56 14.02 -5.21
C GLY A 154 12.15 12.80 -4.39
N GLN A 155 11.05 12.13 -4.73
CA GLN A 155 10.64 10.90 -4.03
C GLN A 155 11.53 9.71 -4.45
N ARG A 156 11.68 8.72 -3.57
CA ARG A 156 12.23 7.40 -3.92
C ARG A 156 11.14 6.53 -4.52
N GLY A 157 11.45 5.80 -5.59
CA GLY A 157 10.43 5.03 -6.31
C GLY A 157 10.93 3.70 -6.83
N VAL A 158 10.07 2.68 -6.78
CA VAL A 158 10.21 1.46 -7.57
C VAL A 158 9.03 1.45 -8.54
N VAL A 159 9.26 1.60 -9.83
CA VAL A 159 8.19 1.88 -10.80
C VAL A 159 8.16 0.77 -11.84
N GLY A 160 6.98 0.27 -12.20
CA GLY A 160 6.87 -0.69 -13.28
C GLY A 160 5.70 -0.43 -14.22
N LYS A 161 5.98 -0.54 -15.53
CA LYS A 161 4.97 -0.64 -16.59
C LYS A 161 4.18 -1.93 -16.39
N VAL A 162 2.86 -1.81 -16.32
CA VAL A 162 1.97 -2.96 -16.20
C VAL A 162 1.96 -3.77 -17.50
N ASN A 163 1.95 -5.10 -17.39
CA ASN A 163 1.84 -6.01 -18.52
C ASN A 163 0.59 -6.88 -18.44
N MET A 164 -0.16 -6.95 -19.55
CA MET A 164 -1.43 -7.70 -19.66
C MET A 164 -1.72 -8.09 -21.13
N ASP A 165 -1.71 -9.38 -21.46
CA ASP A 165 -1.91 -9.89 -22.82
C ASP A 165 -3.13 -10.80 -23.02
N ARG A 166 -3.98 -10.90 -21.99
CA ARG A 166 -5.28 -11.59 -22.07
C ARG A 166 -6.26 -11.08 -21.02
N LEU A 167 -7.52 -11.51 -21.12
CA LEU A 167 -8.60 -11.27 -20.13
C LEU A 167 -8.69 -9.81 -19.64
N SER A 168 -8.52 -8.88 -20.58
CA SER A 168 -8.69 -7.44 -20.40
C SER A 168 -9.70 -6.90 -21.40
N SER A 169 -10.08 -5.62 -21.30
CA SER A 169 -10.90 -4.97 -22.33
C SER A 169 -10.12 -4.82 -23.65
N ASP A 170 -10.82 -4.90 -24.79
CA ASP A 170 -10.23 -4.84 -26.14
C ASP A 170 -9.35 -3.59 -26.35
N ASP A 171 -9.72 -2.45 -25.75
CA ASP A 171 -9.00 -1.17 -25.86
C ASP A 171 -7.88 -1.02 -24.81
N TYR A 172 -7.62 -2.04 -23.98
CA TYR A 172 -6.62 -2.00 -22.91
C TYR A 172 -5.95 -3.36 -22.70
N ILE A 173 -5.37 -3.89 -23.77
CA ILE A 173 -4.64 -5.16 -23.83
C ILE A 173 -3.44 -4.99 -24.78
N GLU A 174 -2.34 -5.69 -24.53
CA GLU A 174 -1.19 -5.71 -25.45
C GLU A 174 -0.92 -7.12 -25.98
N ASN A 175 -0.23 -7.25 -27.12
CA ASN A 175 0.30 -8.56 -27.50
C ASN A 175 1.60 -8.84 -26.75
N THR A 176 1.90 -10.11 -26.51
CA THR A 176 3.05 -10.58 -25.72
C THR A 176 4.38 -9.98 -26.19
N ALA A 177 4.65 -9.98 -27.51
CA ALA A 177 5.91 -9.49 -28.06
C ALA A 177 6.10 -7.97 -27.85
N ASP A 178 5.04 -7.19 -28.05
CA ASP A 178 5.05 -5.74 -27.79
C ASP A 178 5.21 -5.44 -26.29
N GLY A 179 4.52 -6.19 -25.43
CA GLY A 179 4.61 -6.03 -23.99
C GLY A 179 6.01 -6.29 -23.42
N LEU A 180 6.66 -7.38 -23.88
CA LEU A 180 8.05 -7.69 -23.52
C LEU A 180 9.03 -6.62 -24.00
N ARG A 181 8.90 -6.19 -25.26
CA ARG A 181 9.74 -5.13 -25.83
C ARG A 181 9.59 -3.82 -25.05
N ASP A 182 8.36 -3.44 -24.73
CA ASP A 182 8.09 -2.18 -24.06
C ASP A 182 8.47 -2.23 -22.57
N ALA A 183 8.35 -3.38 -21.91
CA ALA A 183 8.90 -3.61 -20.57
C ALA A 183 10.43 -3.42 -20.57
N GLU A 184 11.15 -4.00 -21.53
CA GLU A 184 12.60 -3.84 -21.64
C GLU A 184 13.01 -2.39 -21.96
N LYS A 185 12.27 -1.69 -22.82
CA LYS A 185 12.47 -0.25 -23.07
C LYS A 185 12.25 0.59 -21.81
N PHE A 186 11.23 0.28 -21.03
CA PHE A 186 10.96 0.97 -19.77
C PHE A 186 12.09 0.75 -18.74
N VAL A 187 12.55 -0.49 -18.59
CA VAL A 187 13.69 -0.85 -17.72
C VAL A 187 14.94 -0.07 -18.13
N THR A 188 15.30 -0.12 -19.42
CA THR A 188 16.51 0.54 -19.92
C THR A 188 16.43 2.07 -19.82
N TYR A 189 15.27 2.67 -20.05
CA TYR A 189 15.06 4.10 -19.81
C TYR A 189 15.29 4.47 -18.34
N THR A 190 14.66 3.73 -17.42
CA THR A 190 14.72 4.03 -15.98
C THR A 190 16.13 3.85 -15.44
N MET A 191 16.84 2.78 -15.81
CA MET A 191 18.25 2.58 -15.43
C MET A 191 19.20 3.63 -16.05
N GLY A 192 18.82 4.20 -17.20
CA GLY A 192 19.57 5.27 -17.86
C GLY A 192 19.49 6.63 -17.15
N LYS A 193 18.58 6.79 -16.18
CA LYS A 193 18.47 7.99 -15.35
C LYS A 193 19.70 8.15 -14.47
N LYS A 194 20.17 9.40 -14.31
CA LYS A 194 21.21 9.76 -13.32
C LYS A 194 20.60 9.94 -11.91
N CYS A 195 19.67 9.07 -11.55
CA CYS A 195 18.89 9.14 -10.32
C CYS A 195 18.84 7.76 -9.68
N SER A 196 19.70 7.51 -8.69
CA SER A 196 19.85 6.19 -8.05
C SER A 196 18.66 5.79 -7.16
N ARG A 197 17.80 6.74 -6.79
CA ARG A 197 16.61 6.50 -5.95
C ARG A 197 15.38 5.99 -6.72
N ILE A 198 15.43 5.91 -8.04
CA ILE A 198 14.35 5.36 -8.86
C ILE A 198 14.81 4.08 -9.52
N GLN A 199 14.11 2.98 -9.28
CA GLN A 199 14.44 1.67 -9.81
C GLN A 199 13.29 1.14 -10.68
N PRO A 200 13.58 0.46 -11.80
CA PRO A 200 12.54 -0.19 -12.57
C PRO A 200 12.08 -1.49 -11.92
N CYS A 201 10.83 -1.84 -12.18
CA CYS A 201 10.20 -3.08 -11.77
C CYS A 201 9.48 -3.73 -12.95
N ILE A 202 9.57 -5.05 -13.01
CA ILE A 202 8.80 -5.89 -13.92
C ILE A 202 7.43 -6.17 -13.27
N THR A 203 6.35 -5.86 -13.99
CA THR A 203 4.99 -5.83 -13.42
C THR A 203 3.99 -6.62 -14.28
N PRO A 204 4.05 -7.96 -14.31
CA PRO A 204 2.89 -8.73 -14.72
C PRO A 204 1.74 -8.38 -13.77
N ARG A 205 0.60 -7.88 -14.27
CA ARG A 205 -0.47 -7.39 -13.38
C ARG A 205 -0.86 -8.45 -12.36
N PHE A 206 -1.26 -9.62 -12.85
CA PHE A 206 -1.63 -10.83 -12.11
C PHE A 206 -1.84 -11.98 -13.10
N ILE A 207 -1.92 -13.22 -12.60
CA ILE A 207 -1.97 -14.44 -13.42
C ILE A 207 -3.14 -14.44 -14.45
N PRO A 208 -4.37 -14.02 -14.12
CA PRO A 208 -5.48 -14.02 -15.07
C PRO A 208 -5.18 -13.23 -16.35
N THR A 209 -4.50 -12.09 -16.27
CA THR A 209 -4.26 -11.24 -17.44
C THR A 209 -2.93 -11.44 -18.14
N CYS A 210 -2.11 -12.40 -17.68
CA CYS A 210 -0.80 -12.67 -18.25
C CYS A 210 -0.71 -14.12 -18.70
N THR A 211 -0.38 -14.37 -19.97
CA THR A 211 -0.06 -15.71 -20.45
C THR A 211 1.24 -16.24 -19.83
N PRO A 212 1.44 -17.56 -19.77
CA PRO A 212 2.73 -18.15 -19.37
C PRO A 212 3.91 -17.66 -20.21
N GLU A 213 3.71 -17.43 -21.51
CA GLU A 213 4.75 -16.90 -22.40
C GLU A 213 5.20 -15.49 -21.98
N LEU A 214 4.24 -14.58 -21.74
CA LEU A 214 4.52 -13.25 -21.23
C LEU A 214 5.24 -13.30 -19.87
N MET A 215 4.73 -14.10 -18.93
CA MET A 215 5.32 -14.20 -17.58
C MET A 215 6.76 -14.72 -17.61
N LYS A 216 7.06 -15.74 -18.42
CA LYS A 216 8.43 -16.27 -18.58
C LYS A 216 9.36 -15.24 -19.23
N GLY A 217 8.92 -14.56 -20.29
CA GLY A 217 9.71 -13.50 -20.91
C GLY A 217 9.99 -12.33 -19.96
N LEU A 218 9.01 -11.95 -19.13
CA LEU A 218 9.18 -10.91 -18.11
C LEU A 218 10.19 -11.34 -17.03
N ALA A 219 10.17 -12.60 -16.60
CA ALA A 219 11.16 -13.15 -15.67
C ALA A 219 12.58 -13.11 -16.26
N GLU A 220 12.76 -13.42 -17.54
CA GLU A 220 14.03 -13.31 -18.25
C GLU A 220 14.57 -11.86 -18.26
N ILE A 221 13.70 -10.87 -18.50
CA ILE A 221 14.07 -9.45 -18.43
C ILE A 221 14.46 -9.07 -17.00
N ALA A 222 13.66 -9.46 -16.00
CA ALA A 222 13.96 -9.19 -14.59
C ALA A 222 15.34 -9.74 -14.20
N GLN A 223 15.65 -10.98 -14.60
CA GLN A 223 16.94 -11.61 -14.36
C GLN A 223 18.08 -10.88 -15.09
N LYS A 224 17.88 -10.54 -16.37
CA LYS A 224 18.90 -9.87 -17.20
C LYS A 224 19.34 -8.52 -16.63
N TYR A 225 18.41 -7.76 -16.06
CA TYR A 225 18.66 -6.41 -15.57
C TYR A 225 18.72 -6.29 -14.03
N GLY A 226 18.44 -7.38 -13.30
CA GLY A 226 18.43 -7.38 -11.82
C GLY A 226 17.29 -6.56 -11.22
N CYS A 227 16.16 -6.47 -11.92
CA CYS A 227 15.00 -5.65 -11.52
C CYS A 227 14.20 -6.29 -10.38
N HIS A 228 13.46 -5.45 -9.66
CA HIS A 228 12.35 -5.93 -8.83
C HIS A 228 11.23 -6.51 -9.68
N ILE A 229 10.40 -7.34 -9.06
CA ILE A 229 9.18 -7.88 -9.63
C ILE A 229 8.01 -7.55 -8.70
N GLN A 230 6.87 -7.16 -9.27
CA GLN A 230 5.62 -7.05 -8.51
C GLN A 230 4.46 -7.70 -9.24
N SER A 231 3.58 -8.34 -8.48
CA SER A 231 2.28 -8.83 -8.97
C SER A 231 1.25 -8.88 -7.84
N HIS A 232 0.03 -9.30 -8.14
CA HIS A 232 -0.99 -9.62 -7.14
C HIS A 232 -1.06 -11.13 -6.93
N ILE A 233 -1.27 -11.57 -5.68
CA ILE A 233 -1.38 -12.98 -5.35
C ILE A 233 -2.54 -13.23 -4.39
N SER A 234 -3.36 -14.24 -4.70
CA SER A 234 -4.37 -14.81 -3.80
C SER A 234 -5.17 -13.74 -3.04
N GLU A 235 -5.69 -12.77 -3.79
CA GLU A 235 -6.31 -11.55 -3.26
C GLU A 235 -7.76 -11.79 -2.82
N CYS A 236 -8.53 -12.53 -3.62
CA CYS A 236 -9.95 -12.77 -3.38
C CYS A 236 -10.38 -14.12 -3.96
N CYS A 237 -11.54 -14.62 -3.55
CA CYS A 237 -12.01 -15.95 -3.92
C CYS A 237 -12.21 -16.07 -5.44
N GLY A 238 -12.78 -15.04 -6.07
CA GLY A 238 -13.00 -15.00 -7.51
C GLY A 238 -11.70 -15.11 -8.31
N GLN A 239 -10.64 -14.42 -7.88
CA GLN A 239 -9.33 -14.47 -8.53
C GLN A 239 -8.68 -15.85 -8.37
N VAL A 240 -8.66 -16.43 -7.16
CA VAL A 240 -8.08 -17.75 -6.91
C VAL A 240 -8.80 -18.84 -7.72
N ASN A 241 -10.13 -18.79 -7.79
CA ASN A 241 -10.92 -19.73 -8.57
C ASN A 241 -10.63 -19.60 -10.08
N CYS A 242 -10.52 -18.37 -10.59
CA CYS A 242 -10.13 -18.12 -11.98
C CYS A 242 -8.75 -18.73 -12.29
N VAL A 243 -7.75 -18.55 -11.44
CA VAL A 243 -6.42 -19.14 -11.64
C VAL A 243 -6.47 -20.67 -11.64
N ARG A 244 -7.24 -21.28 -10.72
CA ARG A 244 -7.43 -22.73 -10.65
C ARG A 244 -8.07 -23.31 -11.90
N GLU A 245 -9.03 -22.61 -12.51
CA GLU A 245 -9.64 -23.02 -13.78
C GLU A 245 -8.66 -22.89 -14.95
N MET A 246 -7.83 -21.84 -14.95
CA MET A 246 -6.90 -21.55 -16.04
C MET A 246 -5.64 -22.42 -16.03
N HIS A 247 -5.16 -22.81 -14.85
CA HIS A 247 -3.95 -23.62 -14.68
C HIS A 247 -4.17 -24.74 -13.64
N PRO A 248 -5.06 -25.72 -13.93
CA PRO A 248 -5.40 -26.80 -12.99
C PRO A 248 -4.21 -27.71 -12.64
N GLU A 249 -3.11 -27.62 -13.38
CA GLU A 249 -1.87 -28.36 -13.14
C GLU A 249 -1.05 -27.83 -11.95
N TYR A 250 -1.32 -26.61 -11.46
CA TYR A 250 -0.63 -26.04 -10.29
C TYR A 250 -1.54 -26.00 -9.06
N ALA A 251 -0.93 -26.22 -7.89
CA ALA A 251 -1.65 -26.27 -6.63
C ALA A 251 -2.14 -24.89 -6.13
N SER A 252 -1.45 -23.81 -6.51
CA SER A 252 -1.71 -22.44 -6.04
C SER A 252 -1.13 -21.39 -6.97
N ASP A 253 -1.52 -20.12 -6.78
CA ASP A 253 -0.92 -18.97 -7.47
C ASP A 253 0.61 -18.91 -7.27
N ALA A 254 1.08 -19.24 -6.06
CA ALA A 254 2.51 -19.25 -5.76
C ALA A 254 3.25 -20.29 -6.60
N ALA A 255 2.65 -21.47 -6.82
CA ALA A 255 3.20 -22.49 -7.70
C ALA A 255 3.23 -22.07 -9.18
N VAL A 256 2.23 -21.30 -9.64
CA VAL A 256 2.25 -20.70 -10.99
C VAL A 256 3.41 -19.72 -11.12
N PHE A 257 3.52 -18.74 -10.23
CA PHE A 257 4.59 -17.73 -10.28
C PHE A 257 5.99 -18.36 -10.14
N GLU A 258 6.11 -19.41 -9.35
CA GLU A 258 7.34 -20.21 -9.21
C GLU A 258 7.78 -20.80 -10.56
N GLU A 259 6.87 -21.49 -11.25
CA GLU A 259 7.13 -22.10 -12.56
C GLU A 259 7.47 -21.05 -13.63
N MET A 260 6.91 -19.84 -13.52
CA MET A 260 7.25 -18.74 -14.43
C MET A 260 8.58 -18.06 -14.09
N GLY A 261 9.22 -18.40 -12.98
CA GLY A 261 10.47 -17.77 -12.53
C GLY A 261 10.31 -16.38 -11.94
N LEU A 262 9.10 -16.02 -11.49
CA LEU A 262 8.78 -14.68 -10.99
C LEU A 262 8.93 -14.54 -9.46
N LEU A 263 9.18 -15.64 -8.73
CA LEU A 263 9.43 -15.62 -7.28
C LEU A 263 10.92 -15.51 -6.96
N THR A 264 11.33 -14.33 -6.50
CA THR A 264 12.73 -14.00 -6.18
C THR A 264 12.81 -13.24 -4.86
N SER A 265 14.04 -12.96 -4.41
CA SER A 265 14.29 -12.12 -3.23
C SER A 265 13.96 -10.64 -3.46
N ARG A 266 13.66 -10.23 -4.70
CA ARG A 266 13.23 -8.89 -5.10
C ARG A 266 11.80 -8.86 -5.65
N THR A 267 11.02 -9.88 -5.32
CA THR A 267 9.61 -9.97 -5.67
C THR A 267 8.75 -9.48 -4.51
N VAL A 268 7.75 -8.65 -4.82
CA VAL A 268 6.72 -8.18 -3.88
C VAL A 268 5.35 -8.57 -4.42
N MET A 269 4.61 -9.37 -3.65
CA MET A 269 3.25 -9.79 -4.00
C MET A 269 2.22 -9.04 -3.17
N ALA A 270 1.27 -8.37 -3.81
CA ALA A 270 0.20 -7.67 -3.11
C ALA A 270 -0.86 -8.63 -2.55
N HIS A 271 -1.45 -8.26 -1.41
CA HIS A 271 -2.58 -8.91 -0.73
C HIS A 271 -2.25 -10.20 0.02
N GLY A 272 -2.26 -11.34 -0.68
CA GLY A 272 -2.02 -12.66 -0.09
C GLY A 272 -3.04 -13.11 0.96
N THR A 273 -4.28 -12.60 0.93
CA THR A 273 -5.32 -12.86 1.94
C THR A 273 -5.70 -14.34 2.03
N LEU A 274 -5.57 -15.08 0.92
CA LEU A 274 -5.91 -16.49 0.80
C LEU A 274 -4.69 -17.42 0.70
N LEU A 275 -3.47 -16.94 1.00
CA LEU A 275 -2.28 -17.78 1.00
C LEU A 275 -2.36 -18.90 2.04
N THR A 276 -2.01 -20.11 1.63
CA THR A 276 -1.87 -21.24 2.54
C THR A 276 -0.54 -21.17 3.29
N ASP A 277 -0.42 -21.96 4.37
CA ASP A 277 0.83 -22.12 5.10
C ASP A 277 2.00 -22.57 4.21
N ASP A 278 1.74 -23.42 3.21
CA ASP A 278 2.76 -23.91 2.29
C ASP A 278 3.16 -22.82 1.28
N ASP A 279 2.20 -22.02 0.82
CA ASP A 279 2.50 -20.83 0.00
C ASP A 279 3.38 -19.84 0.77
N ILE A 280 3.01 -19.52 2.02
CA ILE A 280 3.78 -18.61 2.88
C ILE A 280 5.22 -19.11 3.05
N ARG A 281 5.41 -20.39 3.38
CA ARG A 281 6.76 -20.99 3.50
C ARG A 281 7.51 -20.98 2.18
N HIS A 282 6.82 -21.20 1.06
CA HIS A 282 7.44 -21.18 -0.26
C HIS A 282 7.96 -19.79 -0.63
N LEU A 283 7.10 -18.77 -0.48
CA LEU A 283 7.48 -17.36 -0.68
C LEU A 283 8.65 -16.95 0.23
N ALA A 284 8.61 -17.36 1.51
CA ALA A 284 9.69 -17.10 2.46
C ALA A 284 11.03 -17.72 2.03
N ARG A 285 11.04 -18.98 1.54
CA ARG A 285 12.26 -19.63 1.01
C ARG A 285 12.84 -18.92 -0.21
N ARG A 286 11.98 -18.34 -1.06
CA ARG A 286 12.39 -17.52 -2.20
C ARG A 286 12.85 -16.12 -1.79
N GLY A 287 12.61 -15.71 -0.55
CA GLY A 287 12.85 -14.36 -0.06
C GLY A 287 11.88 -13.33 -0.60
N THR A 288 10.78 -13.78 -1.23
CA THR A 288 9.68 -12.95 -1.74
C THR A 288 8.93 -12.32 -0.57
N ALA A 289 8.51 -11.07 -0.74
CA ALA A 289 7.77 -10.32 0.25
C ALA A 289 6.28 -10.22 -0.12
N VAL A 290 5.45 -9.95 0.88
CA VAL A 290 4.05 -9.57 0.69
C VAL A 290 3.81 -8.12 1.09
N SER A 291 3.09 -7.39 0.24
CA SER A 291 2.52 -6.08 0.58
C SER A 291 1.12 -6.28 1.15
N HIS A 292 0.97 -6.11 2.46
CA HIS A 292 -0.34 -6.16 3.11
C HIS A 292 -1.09 -4.85 2.82
N CYS A 293 -2.25 -4.95 2.15
CA CYS A 293 -3.06 -3.82 1.71
C CYS A 293 -4.40 -3.79 2.45
N PRO A 294 -4.42 -3.54 3.77
CA PRO A 294 -5.58 -3.82 4.63
C PRO A 294 -6.85 -3.09 4.21
N LEU A 295 -6.76 -1.81 3.82
CA LEU A 295 -7.92 -1.04 3.37
C LEU A 295 -8.56 -1.66 2.14
N SER A 296 -7.77 -1.99 1.12
CA SER A 296 -8.26 -2.65 -0.08
C SER A 296 -8.83 -4.04 0.22
N ASN A 297 -8.16 -4.81 1.09
CA ASN A 297 -8.65 -6.14 1.45
C ASN A 297 -10.05 -6.12 2.10
N PHE A 298 -10.36 -5.09 2.91
CA PHE A 298 -11.72 -4.92 3.45
C PHE A 298 -12.77 -4.61 2.38
N MET A 299 -12.35 -4.00 1.26
CA MET A 299 -13.25 -3.65 0.16
C MET A 299 -13.43 -4.81 -0.84
N PHE A 300 -12.35 -5.54 -1.13
CA PHE A 300 -12.31 -6.47 -2.27
C PHE A 300 -11.71 -7.86 -1.97
N GLY A 301 -11.09 -8.08 -0.80
CA GLY A 301 -10.19 -9.22 -0.58
C GLY A 301 -10.84 -10.51 -0.04
N ASP A 302 -12.16 -10.52 0.21
CA ASP A 302 -12.97 -11.63 0.77
C ASP A 302 -12.45 -12.31 2.07
N ALA A 303 -11.25 -11.94 2.55
CA ALA A 303 -10.51 -12.59 3.62
C ALA A 303 -9.50 -11.61 4.26
N PHE A 304 -9.04 -11.97 5.46
CA PHE A 304 -8.09 -11.18 6.24
C PHE A 304 -6.68 -11.74 6.14
N PHE A 305 -5.70 -10.89 5.78
CA PHE A 305 -4.30 -11.26 5.83
C PHE A 305 -3.79 -11.36 7.29
N ARG A 306 -3.12 -12.47 7.63
CA ARG A 306 -2.66 -12.79 8.99
C ARG A 306 -1.17 -12.44 9.17
N VAL A 307 -0.89 -11.17 9.45
CA VAL A 307 0.49 -10.62 9.50
C VAL A 307 1.42 -11.40 10.44
N ASN A 308 1.07 -11.53 11.73
CA ASN A 308 1.93 -12.23 12.71
C ASN A 308 2.18 -13.69 12.33
N HIS A 309 1.17 -14.37 11.79
CA HIS A 309 1.31 -15.75 11.31
C HIS A 309 2.30 -15.84 10.15
N ALA A 310 2.16 -14.96 9.15
CA ALA A 310 3.07 -14.92 8.01
C ALA A 310 4.52 -14.62 8.42
N LEU A 311 4.73 -13.63 9.29
CA LEU A 311 6.05 -13.30 9.84
C LEU A 311 6.65 -14.48 10.62
N SER A 312 5.84 -15.20 11.41
CA SER A 312 6.30 -16.38 12.17
C SER A 312 6.78 -17.54 11.30
N LEU A 313 6.33 -17.59 10.05
CA LEU A 313 6.76 -18.54 9.03
C LEU A 313 7.91 -18.02 8.16
N GLY A 314 8.47 -16.84 8.49
CA GLY A 314 9.64 -16.25 7.84
C GLY A 314 9.34 -15.38 6.61
N LEU A 315 8.08 -15.07 6.33
CA LEU A 315 7.71 -14.21 5.21
C LEU A 315 8.08 -12.75 5.54
N LYS A 316 8.62 -12.01 4.56
CA LYS A 316 8.80 -10.55 4.68
C LYS A 316 7.47 -9.86 4.39
N VAL A 317 7.09 -8.87 5.21
CA VAL A 317 5.82 -8.16 5.05
C VAL A 317 6.04 -6.65 5.15
N GLY A 318 5.53 -5.92 4.14
CA GLY A 318 5.38 -4.46 4.13
C GLY A 318 3.90 -4.05 4.14
N LEU A 319 3.63 -2.74 4.16
CA LEU A 319 2.28 -2.18 4.02
C LEU A 319 2.12 -1.46 2.69
N GLY A 320 0.97 -1.67 2.05
CA GLY A 320 0.55 -0.96 0.85
C GLY A 320 -0.73 -0.16 1.07
N THR A 321 -0.86 0.98 0.41
CA THR A 321 -2.15 1.69 0.35
C THR A 321 -3.11 1.06 -0.65
N ASP A 322 -2.57 0.49 -1.73
CA ASP A 322 -3.30 -0.06 -2.86
C ASP A 322 -4.32 0.93 -3.44
N VAL A 323 -3.97 2.21 -3.54
CA VAL A 323 -4.83 3.16 -4.24
C VAL A 323 -5.06 2.63 -5.68
N ALA A 324 -6.29 2.51 -6.18
CA ALA A 324 -7.56 2.98 -5.61
C ALA A 324 -8.44 1.89 -4.96
N GLY A 325 -8.00 0.64 -4.92
CA GLY A 325 -8.68 -0.42 -4.16
C GLY A 325 -8.80 -0.04 -2.68
N GLY A 326 -7.71 0.51 -2.13
CA GLY A 326 -7.71 1.27 -0.88
C GLY A 326 -8.20 2.70 -1.06
N ILE A 327 -9.10 3.12 -0.17
CA ILE A 327 -9.77 4.43 -0.21
C ILE A 327 -8.95 5.58 0.41
N SER A 328 -7.65 5.40 0.65
CA SER A 328 -6.80 6.42 1.28
C SER A 328 -5.37 6.35 0.76
N PRO A 329 -4.75 7.48 0.38
CA PRO A 329 -3.33 7.53 -0.02
C PRO A 329 -2.37 7.61 1.19
N SER A 330 -2.87 7.50 2.42
CA SER A 330 -2.07 7.72 3.63
C SER A 330 -1.58 6.41 4.24
N MET A 331 -0.27 6.33 4.47
CA MET A 331 0.32 5.23 5.22
C MET A 331 -0.09 5.21 6.70
N LEU A 332 -0.52 6.33 7.27
CA LEU A 332 -1.13 6.34 8.62
C LEU A 332 -2.48 5.60 8.61
N SER A 333 -3.28 5.77 7.56
CA SER A 333 -4.52 5.01 7.38
C SER A 333 -4.24 3.51 7.19
N ALA A 334 -3.23 3.16 6.37
CA ALA A 334 -2.83 1.76 6.19
C ALA A 334 -2.36 1.11 7.50
N GLN A 335 -1.56 1.82 8.31
CA GLN A 335 -1.14 1.36 9.63
C GLN A 335 -2.33 1.10 10.56
N ARG A 336 -3.25 2.07 10.68
CA ARG A 336 -4.46 1.93 11.51
C ARG A 336 -5.31 0.76 11.06
N MET A 337 -5.49 0.60 9.75
CA MET A 337 -6.32 -0.48 9.21
C MET A 337 -5.65 -1.85 9.36
N ALA A 338 -4.32 -1.96 9.32
CA ALA A 338 -3.61 -3.20 9.64
C ALA A 338 -3.89 -3.64 11.08
N VAL A 339 -3.87 -2.69 12.03
CA VAL A 339 -4.21 -2.93 13.43
C VAL A 339 -5.68 -3.36 13.56
N VAL A 340 -6.61 -2.68 12.89
CA VAL A 340 -8.05 -3.04 12.91
C VAL A 340 -8.27 -4.43 12.31
N ASN A 341 -7.68 -4.73 11.14
CA ASN A 341 -7.70 -6.04 10.49
C ASN A 341 -7.33 -7.17 11.47
N SER A 342 -6.21 -7.01 12.18
CA SER A 342 -5.74 -7.99 13.17
C SER A 342 -6.74 -8.25 14.31
N ARG A 343 -7.45 -7.19 14.76
CA ARG A 343 -8.47 -7.29 15.80
C ARG A 343 -9.76 -7.89 15.27
N CYS A 344 -10.11 -7.66 14.01
CA CYS A 344 -11.22 -8.33 13.33
C CYS A 344 -10.99 -9.84 13.26
N ILE A 345 -9.76 -10.29 12.96
CA ILE A 345 -9.40 -11.71 13.01
C ILE A 345 -9.64 -12.29 14.40
N ARG A 346 -9.12 -11.63 15.45
CA ARG A 346 -9.35 -12.05 16.85
C ARG A 346 -10.85 -12.09 17.20
N ALA A 347 -11.59 -11.05 16.83
CA ALA A 347 -13.02 -10.94 17.10
C ALA A 347 -13.82 -12.04 16.40
N HIS A 348 -13.49 -12.34 15.14
CA HIS A 348 -14.08 -13.44 14.39
C HIS A 348 -13.81 -14.78 15.07
N LYS A 349 -12.56 -15.06 15.47
CA LYS A 349 -12.19 -16.28 16.22
C LYS A 349 -12.99 -16.42 17.53
N LEU A 350 -13.17 -15.33 18.27
CA LEU A 350 -14.00 -15.34 19.47
C LEU A 350 -15.47 -15.66 19.14
N ALA A 351 -16.04 -14.99 18.12
CA ALA A 351 -17.44 -15.19 17.71
C ALA A 351 -17.72 -16.65 17.31
N VAL A 352 -16.85 -17.28 16.51
CA VAL A 352 -17.04 -18.68 16.08
C VAL A 352 -16.77 -19.69 17.20
N SER A 353 -16.01 -19.32 18.23
CA SER A 353 -15.75 -20.20 19.38
C SER A 353 -16.96 -20.38 20.31
N GLY A 354 -17.96 -19.49 20.21
CA GLY A 354 -19.13 -19.47 21.11
C GLY A 354 -18.83 -19.07 22.56
N GLY A 355 -17.59 -18.66 22.86
CA GLY A 355 -17.15 -18.22 24.18
C GLY A 355 -17.15 -16.70 24.36
N THR A 356 -16.92 -16.26 25.59
CA THR A 356 -16.77 -14.84 25.97
C THR A 356 -15.36 -14.49 26.43
N THR A 357 -14.43 -15.45 26.37
CA THR A 357 -13.05 -15.31 26.84
C THR A 357 -12.08 -15.29 25.67
N VAL A 358 -11.30 -14.23 25.55
CA VAL A 358 -10.20 -14.18 24.60
C VAL A 358 -9.06 -15.07 25.09
N THR A 359 -8.61 -16.00 24.24
CA THR A 359 -7.52 -16.93 24.58
C THR A 359 -6.17 -16.39 24.12
N PRO A 360 -5.05 -16.85 24.72
CA PRO A 360 -3.70 -16.47 24.25
C PRO A 360 -3.45 -16.80 22.77
N GLU A 361 -4.09 -17.85 22.23
CA GLU A 361 -3.98 -18.20 20.81
C GLU A 361 -4.63 -17.16 19.90
N MET A 362 -5.76 -16.57 20.33
CA MET A 362 -6.45 -15.52 19.56
C MET A 362 -5.68 -14.20 19.57
N GLU A 363 -4.92 -13.93 20.63
CA GLU A 363 -4.07 -12.73 20.73
C GLU A 363 -2.84 -12.80 19.82
N LYS A 364 -2.42 -13.99 19.37
CA LYS A 364 -1.27 -14.12 18.45
C LYS A 364 -1.48 -13.43 17.10
N ASP A 365 -2.72 -13.25 16.65
CA ASP A 365 -2.98 -12.57 15.37
C ASP A 365 -3.00 -11.04 15.50
N VAL A 366 -3.06 -10.49 16.73
CA VAL A 366 -3.20 -9.05 16.96
C VAL A 366 -1.87 -8.34 16.77
N ILE A 367 -1.87 -7.25 15.99
CA ILE A 367 -0.75 -6.33 15.90
C ILE A 367 -1.05 -5.02 16.63
N THR A 368 0.00 -4.40 17.15
CA THR A 368 0.04 -3.11 17.84
C THR A 368 0.38 -1.98 16.88
N PHE A 369 0.26 -0.72 17.33
CA PHE A 369 0.68 0.43 16.52
C PHE A 369 2.20 0.44 16.23
N LYS A 370 3.01 -0.13 17.13
CA LYS A 370 4.47 -0.25 16.96
C LYS A 370 4.81 -1.22 15.84
N GLU A 371 4.12 -2.36 15.81
CA GLU A 371 4.26 -3.35 14.74
C GLU A 371 3.75 -2.81 13.41
N ALA A 372 2.63 -2.07 13.40
CA ALA A 372 2.14 -1.40 12.20
C ALA A 372 3.14 -0.36 11.67
N LEU A 373 3.74 0.46 12.54
CA LEU A 373 4.79 1.40 12.16
C LEU A 373 6.03 0.68 11.63
N TRP A 374 6.43 -0.44 12.22
CA TRP A 374 7.49 -1.29 11.70
C TRP A 374 7.18 -1.75 10.27
N LEU A 375 5.98 -2.25 10.00
CA LEU A 375 5.58 -2.68 8.65
C LEU A 375 5.61 -1.50 7.64
N ALA A 376 5.23 -0.29 8.08
CA ALA A 376 5.25 0.92 7.26
C ALA A 376 6.65 1.54 7.07
N THR A 377 7.68 1.02 7.74
CA THR A 377 9.05 1.52 7.69
C THR A 377 10.03 0.38 7.41
N VAL A 378 10.52 -0.31 8.43
CA VAL A 378 11.50 -1.40 8.30
C VAL A 378 10.97 -2.58 7.49
N GLY A 379 9.73 -3.01 7.72
CA GLY A 379 9.10 -4.10 6.96
C GLY A 379 8.96 -3.77 5.48
N GLY A 380 8.53 -2.55 5.16
CA GLY A 380 8.53 -2.03 3.79
C GLY A 380 9.94 -1.97 3.18
N ALA A 381 10.94 -1.51 3.93
CA ALA A 381 12.32 -1.49 3.48
C ALA A 381 12.86 -2.91 3.21
N GLN A 382 12.53 -3.88 4.05
CA GLN A 382 12.88 -5.29 3.85
C GLN A 382 12.18 -5.88 2.61
N ALA A 383 10.90 -5.53 2.39
CA ALA A 383 10.15 -5.98 1.23
C ALA A 383 10.75 -5.46 -0.08
N LEU A 384 11.26 -4.23 -0.08
CA LEU A 384 11.86 -3.60 -1.26
C LEU A 384 13.37 -3.83 -1.40
N ASP A 385 13.99 -4.71 -0.60
CA ASP A 385 15.45 -4.92 -0.62
C ASP A 385 16.26 -3.63 -0.34
N MET A 386 15.77 -2.81 0.60
CA MET A 386 16.29 -1.50 0.98
C MET A 386 16.54 -1.36 2.50
N ALA A 387 16.50 -2.45 3.26
CA ALA A 387 16.65 -2.43 4.72
C ALA A 387 17.98 -1.81 5.19
N ASP A 388 19.05 -1.94 4.39
CA ASP A 388 20.37 -1.34 4.68
C ASP A 388 20.46 0.14 4.24
N ILE A 389 19.43 0.67 3.56
CA ILE A 389 19.41 2.02 2.98
C ILE A 389 18.49 2.94 3.79
N VAL A 390 17.30 2.48 4.17
CA VAL A 390 16.26 3.29 4.83
C VAL A 390 15.50 2.50 5.91
N GLY A 391 14.53 3.15 6.56
CA GLY A 391 13.60 2.53 7.51
C GLY A 391 13.94 2.76 8.99
N THR A 392 15.17 3.18 9.30
CA THR A 392 15.62 3.50 10.67
C THR A 392 16.60 4.67 10.68
N PHE A 393 16.80 5.28 11.85
CA PHE A 393 17.87 6.23 12.10
C PHE A 393 19.14 5.49 12.57
N GLU A 394 19.96 5.05 11.61
CA GLU A 394 21.23 4.38 11.88
C GLU A 394 22.35 4.98 11.02
N VAL A 395 23.57 5.04 11.57
CA VAL A 395 24.73 5.54 10.83
C VAL A 395 24.94 4.69 9.57
N GLY A 396 25.12 5.35 8.42
CA GLY A 396 25.27 4.74 7.11
C GLY A 396 24.00 4.77 6.25
N LYS A 397 22.81 4.84 6.87
CA LYS A 397 21.52 4.91 6.15
C LYS A 397 21.25 6.31 5.58
N GLU A 398 20.38 6.37 4.59
CA GLU A 398 19.90 7.61 3.98
C GLU A 398 18.86 8.27 4.88
N PHE A 399 18.88 9.61 4.95
CA PHE A 399 17.95 10.38 5.78
C PHE A 399 16.61 10.59 5.05
N ASP A 400 15.82 9.52 5.00
CA ASP A 400 14.41 9.54 4.62
C ASP A 400 13.59 9.69 5.92
N ALA A 401 13.08 10.88 6.18
CA ALA A 401 12.58 11.25 7.51
C ALA A 401 11.41 12.24 7.46
N LEU A 402 10.54 12.15 8.46
CA LEU A 402 9.36 12.98 8.67
C LEU A 402 9.55 13.81 9.93
N LEU A 403 9.55 15.13 9.82
CA LEU A 403 9.45 16.00 10.97
C LEU A 403 7.98 16.15 11.35
N VAL A 404 7.61 15.61 12.50
CA VAL A 404 6.25 15.65 13.03
C VAL A 404 6.12 16.80 14.02
N ASP A 405 4.98 17.49 14.01
CA ASP A 405 4.57 18.44 15.05
C ASP A 405 3.22 18.04 15.63
N THR A 406 3.21 17.78 16.94
CA THR A 406 2.00 17.41 17.71
C THR A 406 1.39 18.59 18.46
N ASN A 407 2.00 19.78 18.39
CA ASN A 407 1.56 20.98 19.10
C ASN A 407 0.91 21.99 18.14
N LEU A 408 0.04 21.49 17.26
CA LEU A 408 -0.75 22.32 16.35
C LEU A 408 -1.87 23.01 17.14
N SER A 409 -1.99 24.34 17.01
CA SER A 409 -2.93 25.13 17.81
C SER A 409 -4.37 25.05 17.29
N GLY A 410 -5.34 24.96 18.19
CA GLY A 410 -6.77 25.00 17.85
C GLY A 410 -7.18 23.85 16.94
N THR A 411 -8.07 24.10 15.99
CA THR A 411 -8.54 23.08 15.02
C THR A 411 -7.61 22.90 13.81
N SER A 412 -6.38 23.41 13.88
CA SER A 412 -5.40 23.21 12.81
C SER A 412 -4.91 21.76 12.75
N GLY A 413 -4.87 21.05 13.88
CA GLY A 413 -4.53 19.63 13.95
C GLY A 413 -5.77 18.71 14.04
N PRO A 414 -5.59 17.40 13.84
CA PRO A 414 -6.67 16.41 13.96
C PRO A 414 -6.96 15.96 15.40
N PHE A 415 -6.12 16.29 16.38
CA PHE A 415 -6.29 15.89 17.78
C PHE A 415 -5.72 16.92 18.74
N ASP A 416 -6.23 16.87 19.98
CA ASP A 416 -5.77 17.71 21.09
C ASP A 416 -4.73 16.99 21.95
N VAL A 417 -3.85 17.76 22.56
CA VAL A 417 -2.88 17.30 23.55
C VAL A 417 -3.20 17.93 24.91
N PHE A 418 -3.32 17.10 25.94
CA PHE A 418 -3.75 17.52 27.28
C PHE A 418 -2.56 17.68 28.23
N GLU A 419 -2.77 18.46 29.30
CA GLU A 419 -1.78 18.62 30.37
C GLU A 419 -1.46 17.27 31.02
N GLY A 420 -0.17 16.99 31.24
CA GLY A 420 0.30 15.74 31.82
C GLY A 420 0.60 14.64 30.79
N GLU A 421 0.28 14.83 29.51
CA GLU A 421 0.64 13.87 28.46
C GLU A 421 2.11 13.97 28.07
N ASP A 422 2.83 12.84 28.19
CA ASP A 422 4.24 12.70 27.83
C ASP A 422 4.46 12.55 26.32
N ASP A 423 5.74 12.55 25.91
CA ASP A 423 6.11 12.48 24.49
C ASP A 423 5.71 11.16 23.82
N ASP A 424 5.65 10.06 24.58
CA ASP A 424 5.30 8.74 24.04
C ASP A 424 3.78 8.65 23.81
N GLN A 425 2.98 9.21 24.71
CA GLN A 425 1.53 9.36 24.53
C GLN A 425 1.21 10.28 23.34
N ARG A 426 1.94 11.40 23.18
CA ARG A 426 1.81 12.30 22.02
C ARG A 426 2.17 11.60 20.71
N PHE A 427 3.21 10.78 20.73
CA PHE A 427 3.60 9.95 19.59
C PHE A 427 2.52 8.94 19.22
N GLU A 428 2.00 8.19 20.19
CA GLU A 428 0.92 7.23 19.95
C GLU A 428 -0.36 7.92 19.45
N LYS A 429 -0.70 9.11 19.96
CA LYS A 429 -1.79 9.93 19.42
C LYS A 429 -1.56 10.30 17.96
N PHE A 430 -0.35 10.70 17.56
CA PHE A 430 -0.05 10.97 16.17
C PHE A 430 -0.26 9.73 15.28
N ILE A 431 0.24 8.56 15.68
CA ILE A 431 0.03 7.33 14.91
C ILE A 431 -1.47 7.01 14.76
N ASN A 432 -2.26 7.18 15.82
CA ASN A 432 -3.68 6.82 15.83
C ASN A 432 -4.66 7.89 15.31
N LEU A 433 -4.30 9.17 15.37
CA LEU A 433 -5.19 10.30 15.06
C LEU A 433 -4.59 11.33 14.09
N GLY A 434 -3.27 11.37 13.94
CA GLY A 434 -2.56 12.33 13.08
C GLY A 434 -2.90 12.24 11.59
N ASP A 435 -2.54 13.27 10.84
CA ASP A 435 -2.62 13.32 9.39
C ASP A 435 -1.50 14.17 8.78
N ASP A 436 -1.60 14.51 7.49
CA ASP A 436 -0.59 15.27 6.75
C ASP A 436 -0.30 16.65 7.35
N ARG A 437 -1.22 17.23 8.14
CA ARG A 437 -1.03 18.52 8.81
C ARG A 437 0.02 18.45 9.91
N ASN A 438 0.21 17.27 10.51
CA ASN A 438 1.27 17.04 11.49
C ASN A 438 2.65 16.90 10.85
N LEU A 439 2.74 16.64 9.53
CA LEU A 439 4.00 16.40 8.82
C LEU A 439 4.56 17.71 8.26
N ILE A 440 5.27 18.45 9.10
CA ILE A 440 5.72 19.81 8.77
C ILE A 440 6.90 19.84 7.80
N GLU A 441 7.76 18.82 7.80
CA GLU A 441 8.84 18.67 6.82
C GLU A 441 9.02 17.20 6.43
N VAL A 442 9.36 16.97 5.16
CA VAL A 442 9.62 15.63 4.61
C VAL A 442 10.97 15.64 3.92
N TYR A 443 11.81 14.68 4.30
CA TYR A 443 13.16 14.50 3.79
C TYR A 443 13.26 13.19 3.02
N VAL A 444 13.90 13.25 1.85
CA VAL A 444 14.27 12.06 1.05
C VAL A 444 15.74 12.22 0.68
N GLN A 445 16.57 11.24 1.03
CA GLN A 445 18.03 11.29 0.87
C GLN A 445 18.65 12.57 1.43
N GLY A 446 18.18 12.99 2.61
CA GLY A 446 18.62 14.24 3.26
C GLY A 446 18.21 15.53 2.55
N VAL A 447 17.46 15.48 1.46
CA VAL A 447 16.90 16.67 0.80
C VAL A 447 15.50 16.92 1.35
N CYS A 448 15.25 18.14 1.83
CA CYS A 448 13.91 18.56 2.22
C CYS A 448 13.06 18.72 0.95
N VAL A 449 12.13 17.80 0.70
CA VAL A 449 11.26 17.80 -0.49
C VAL A 449 9.95 18.54 -0.25
N LYS A 450 9.52 18.64 1.03
CA LYS A 450 8.34 19.41 1.47
C LYS A 450 8.64 20.17 2.76
N ARG A 451 8.18 21.42 2.86
CA ARG A 451 8.12 22.21 4.10
C ARG A 451 6.78 22.95 4.18
N GLY A 452 6.01 22.71 5.24
CA GLY A 452 4.63 23.18 5.30
C GLY A 452 3.85 22.64 4.10
N ASP A 453 3.22 23.53 3.33
CA ASP A 453 2.49 23.18 2.11
C ASP A 453 3.32 23.32 0.81
N GLU A 454 4.59 23.70 0.92
CA GLU A 454 5.47 23.94 -0.23
C GLU A 454 6.30 22.70 -0.59
N PHE A 455 6.39 22.40 -1.89
CA PHE A 455 7.25 21.34 -2.45
C PHE A 455 8.52 21.96 -3.03
N LEU A 456 9.65 21.77 -2.34
CA LEU A 456 10.86 22.59 -2.55
C LEU A 456 11.64 22.25 -3.81
N LEU A 457 11.42 21.07 -4.39
CA LEU A 457 12.05 20.64 -5.65
C LEU A 457 11.17 20.89 -6.87
N ASP A 458 9.93 21.34 -6.67
CA ASP A 458 9.08 21.72 -7.78
C ASP A 458 9.50 23.11 -8.28
N GLY A 459 10.43 23.14 -9.23
CA GLY A 459 11.03 24.36 -9.81
C GLY A 459 10.07 25.24 -10.64
N SER A 460 8.78 25.27 -10.32
CA SER A 460 7.80 26.16 -10.91
C SER A 460 6.96 26.81 -9.83
N ASN A 461 6.98 28.15 -9.80
CA ASN A 461 5.86 28.94 -9.29
C ASN A 461 4.56 28.41 -9.95
N VAL A 462 3.84 27.52 -9.27
CA VAL A 462 2.41 27.30 -9.51
C VAL A 462 1.67 28.45 -8.82
N THR A 463 2.03 29.68 -9.18
CA THR A 463 1.23 30.85 -8.85
C THR A 463 0.22 30.99 -9.98
N LYS A 464 -1.05 30.70 -9.65
CA LYS A 464 -2.27 30.95 -10.45
C LYS A 464 -2.45 30.09 -11.71
N SER A 465 -2.95 28.86 -11.54
CA SER A 465 -3.84 28.24 -12.54
C SER A 465 -4.85 27.23 -11.96
N ALA A 466 -4.90 27.05 -10.63
CA ALA A 466 -5.83 26.11 -10.02
C ALA A 466 -7.31 26.45 -10.27
N GLU A 467 -7.65 27.71 -10.57
CA GLU A 467 -9.02 28.10 -10.93
C GLU A 467 -9.41 27.67 -12.35
N GLU A 468 -8.49 27.74 -13.34
CA GLU A 468 -8.81 27.40 -14.74
C GLU A 468 -8.81 25.88 -15.01
N ASP A 469 -8.07 25.09 -14.23
CA ASP A 469 -8.03 23.62 -14.37
C ASP A 469 -9.15 22.91 -13.59
N SER A 470 -9.73 23.56 -12.57
CA SER A 470 -10.82 22.97 -11.76
C SER A 470 -12.08 22.68 -12.58
N ASP A 471 -12.37 23.51 -13.58
CA ASP A 471 -13.51 23.34 -14.48
C ASP A 471 -13.31 22.20 -15.51
N ARG A 472 -12.06 21.81 -15.80
CA ARG A 472 -11.77 20.65 -16.67
C ARG A 472 -11.73 19.34 -15.88
N VAL A 473 -11.16 19.34 -14.68
CA VAL A 473 -11.03 18.15 -13.83
C VAL A 473 -12.39 17.63 -13.35
N MET A 474 -13.37 18.52 -13.12
CA MET A 474 -14.74 18.14 -12.74
C MET A 474 -15.62 17.66 -13.90
N SER A 475 -15.08 17.60 -15.14
CA SER A 475 -15.81 17.14 -16.32
C SER A 475 -15.30 15.81 -16.89
N ALA A 476 -14.40 15.12 -16.19
CA ALA A 476 -14.10 13.73 -16.53
C ALA A 476 -15.41 12.92 -16.38
N PRO A 477 -15.98 12.37 -17.47
CA PRO A 477 -17.22 11.62 -17.36
C PRO A 477 -16.97 10.44 -16.44
N THR A 478 -17.82 10.27 -15.43
CA THR A 478 -18.01 8.96 -14.81
C THR A 478 -18.25 7.97 -15.96
N PRO A 479 -17.48 6.88 -16.09
CA PRO A 479 -17.68 5.92 -17.16
C PRO A 479 -19.16 5.50 -17.20
N ALA A 480 -19.79 5.59 -18.37
CA ALA A 480 -21.18 5.20 -18.55
C ALA A 480 -21.36 3.73 -18.18
N GLU A 481 -22.52 3.38 -17.58
CA GLU A 481 -22.83 1.99 -17.25
C GLU A 481 -22.87 1.12 -18.52
N PRO A 482 -22.06 0.04 -18.60
CA PRO A 482 -22.11 -0.84 -19.76
C PRO A 482 -23.33 -1.78 -19.67
N GLU A 483 -24.02 -2.02 -20.79
CA GLU A 483 -25.25 -2.82 -20.89
C GLU A 483 -25.07 -4.36 -20.80
N THR A 484 -23.91 -4.90 -20.41
CA THR A 484 -23.66 -6.35 -20.49
C THR A 484 -23.66 -7.05 -19.13
N ALA A 485 -24.51 -8.07 -19.00
CA ALA A 485 -24.52 -9.01 -17.89
C ALA A 485 -23.37 -10.02 -18.03
N TYR A 486 -22.59 -10.24 -16.96
CA TYR A 486 -21.59 -11.31 -16.87
C TYR A 486 -21.79 -12.15 -15.61
N VAL A 487 -21.27 -13.39 -15.69
CA VAL A 487 -21.41 -14.45 -14.70
C VAL A 487 -20.52 -14.18 -13.49
N ASP A 488 -21.14 -13.99 -12.34
CA ASP A 488 -20.48 -13.94 -11.04
C ASP A 488 -19.88 -15.32 -10.71
N LEU A 489 -18.55 -15.44 -10.83
CA LEU A 489 -17.80 -16.65 -10.45
C LEU A 489 -17.48 -16.69 -8.94
N ALA A 490 -17.69 -15.59 -8.20
CA ALA A 490 -17.42 -15.49 -6.77
C ALA A 490 -18.59 -15.99 -5.91
N HIS A 491 -19.83 -15.93 -6.43
CA HIS A 491 -21.04 -16.32 -5.69
C HIS A 491 -21.85 -17.46 -6.35
N ARG A 492 -21.18 -18.39 -7.05
CA ARG A 492 -21.85 -19.64 -7.43
C ARG A 492 -22.31 -20.35 -6.15
N ALA A 493 -23.62 -20.43 -5.94
CA ALA A 493 -24.19 -21.36 -4.99
C ALA A 493 -23.70 -22.76 -5.35
N ASP A 494 -23.13 -23.49 -4.37
CA ASP A 494 -22.79 -24.89 -4.55
C ASP A 494 -24.04 -25.64 -5.03
N SER A 495 -24.04 -26.04 -6.30
CA SER A 495 -25.07 -26.92 -6.84
C SER A 495 -24.72 -28.35 -6.44
N SER A 496 -24.92 -28.65 -5.15
CA SER A 496 -24.81 -30.03 -4.63
C SER A 496 -25.93 -30.39 -3.64
N ASP A 497 -27.12 -29.80 -3.81
CA ASP A 497 -28.36 -30.32 -3.20
C ASP A 497 -29.20 -31.07 -4.26
N GLU A 498 -28.72 -32.22 -4.71
CA GLU A 498 -29.63 -33.29 -5.12
C GLU A 498 -30.22 -33.90 -3.84
N ALA A 499 -31.33 -33.33 -3.38
CA ALA A 499 -32.11 -33.93 -2.32
C ALA A 499 -32.73 -35.23 -2.83
N ALA A 500 -32.12 -36.35 -2.44
CA ALA A 500 -32.69 -37.68 -2.51
C ALA A 500 -34.03 -37.72 -1.75
N SER A 501 -35.14 -37.82 -2.47
CA SER A 501 -36.45 -38.12 -1.89
C SER A 501 -36.53 -39.61 -1.57
N LEU A 502 -36.25 -39.94 -0.31
CA LEU A 502 -36.61 -41.23 0.27
C LEU A 502 -38.10 -41.23 0.63
N ASP A 503 -38.79 -42.16 -0.03
CA ASP A 503 -40.14 -42.63 0.25
C ASP A 503 -40.20 -43.32 1.62
N VAL A 504 -41.09 -42.87 2.51
CA VAL A 504 -41.78 -43.73 3.48
C VAL A 504 -43.14 -43.14 3.81
N GLY A 505 -44.20 -43.85 3.42
CA GLY A 505 -45.58 -43.50 3.73
C GLY A 505 -45.98 -43.65 5.21
N ALA A 506 -47.06 -42.98 5.57
CA ALA A 506 -47.99 -43.41 6.61
C ALA A 506 -49.37 -42.81 6.31
N ALA A 507 -50.38 -43.66 6.47
CA ALA A 507 -51.76 -43.42 6.10
C ALA A 507 -52.59 -42.85 7.26
N ALA A 508 -53.66 -42.16 6.85
CA ALA A 508 -55.02 -42.20 7.38
C ALA A 508 -55.49 -41.25 8.50
N GLU A 509 -56.69 -40.72 8.21
CA GLU A 509 -57.84 -40.35 9.06
C GLU A 509 -58.17 -38.85 9.27
N ASP A 510 -59.18 -38.44 8.48
CA ASP A 510 -60.47 -37.84 8.87
C ASP A 510 -60.59 -36.48 9.58
N GLY A 511 -61.48 -35.65 9.00
CA GLY A 511 -62.42 -34.82 9.77
C GLY A 511 -62.40 -33.30 9.51
N ALA A 512 -63.26 -32.82 8.62
CA ALA A 512 -63.68 -31.41 8.49
C ALA A 512 -64.67 -31.00 9.63
N PRO A 513 -65.23 -29.75 9.73
CA PRO A 513 -64.96 -28.48 9.03
C PRO A 513 -64.84 -27.24 9.98
N ALA A 514 -64.69 -26.05 9.37
CA ALA A 514 -64.64 -24.69 9.95
C ALA A 514 -65.91 -24.26 10.76
N PRO A 515 -65.90 -23.08 11.44
CA PRO A 515 -66.32 -21.86 10.74
C PRO A 515 -65.62 -20.53 11.14
N GLU A 516 -65.99 -19.51 10.37
CA GLU A 516 -65.66 -18.09 10.29
C GLU A 516 -65.69 -17.26 11.60
N SER A 517 -64.89 -16.20 11.68
CA SER A 517 -65.40 -14.81 11.84
C SER A 517 -64.30 -13.73 11.81
N GLU A 518 -64.68 -12.61 11.23
CA GLU A 518 -64.04 -11.31 11.02
C GLU A 518 -63.33 -10.67 12.24
N SER A 519 -62.29 -9.86 12.02
CA SER A 519 -62.26 -8.41 12.35
C SER A 519 -60.87 -7.78 12.24
N GLU A 520 -60.89 -6.52 11.80
CA GLU A 520 -59.87 -5.49 11.52
C GLU A 520 -58.63 -5.27 12.43
N PRO A 521 -57.63 -4.46 11.97
CA PRO A 521 -56.28 -4.31 12.54
C PRO A 521 -56.20 -3.20 13.61
N PRO A 522 -55.10 -3.01 14.37
CA PRO A 522 -54.11 -1.99 13.94
C PRO A 522 -52.67 -2.09 14.52
N THR A 523 -51.81 -1.22 13.97
CA THR A 523 -50.72 -0.46 14.62
C THR A 523 -49.38 -1.12 15.00
N LYS A 524 -48.37 -0.73 14.21
CA LYS A 524 -47.09 -0.11 14.61
C LYS A 524 -46.73 -0.18 16.11
N ARG A 525 -45.62 -0.85 16.40
CA ARG A 525 -44.68 -0.41 17.45
C ARG A 525 -43.26 -0.34 16.89
N LEU A 526 -42.73 0.88 16.97
CA LEU A 526 -41.30 1.20 16.99
C LEU A 526 -40.61 0.58 18.22
N ARG A 527 -39.27 0.53 18.12
CA ARG A 527 -38.20 0.29 19.12
C ARG A 527 -37.48 -1.04 18.87
N TYR A 528 -36.15 -1.12 18.80
CA TYR A 528 -35.07 -0.23 19.24
C TYR A 528 -33.97 -0.13 18.18
#